data_AF-A0A432HY24-F1
#
_entry.id   AF-A0A432HY24-F1
#
_cell.length_a   1.000
_cell.length_b   1.000
_cell.length_c   1.000
_cell.angle_alpha   90.00
_cell.angle_beta   90.00
_cell.angle_gamma   90.00
#
_symmetry.space_group_name_H-M   'P 1'
#
loop_
_entity.id
_entity.type
_entity.pdbx_description
1 polymer ?
#
loop_
_entity_poly.entity_id
_entity_poly.type
_entity_poly.pdbx_seq_one_letter_code
_entity_poly.pdbx_strand_id
1 'polypeptide(L)'
;MVFRDKRGVEYDPVPLPTHEVTVAVAVDARIVRRTVTRKAVPVYAGTDGAELAEQPRGHRRHWSDRQWLAFEEHRRLEVELSRDDEPVAAVWVVKPHDPASTDSP
;
A
#
# COMPACT_ATOMS: atom_id res chain seq x y z
N MET A 1 47.36 -1.51 -1.54
CA MET A 1 47.92 -1.73 -2.90
C MET A 1 46.78 -1.39 -3.86
N VAL A 2 46.87 -0.25 -4.53
CA VAL A 2 45.79 0.31 -5.37
C VAL A 2 45.99 -0.21 -6.79
N PHE A 3 44.96 -0.78 -7.41
CA PHE A 3 45.03 -1.23 -8.79
C PHE A 3 44.60 -0.10 -9.71
N ARG A 4 45.39 0.22 -10.74
CA ARG A 4 45.06 1.26 -11.72
C ARG A 4 44.93 0.68 -13.11
N ASP A 5 43.81 0.93 -13.76
CA ASP A 5 43.58 0.45 -15.13
C ASP A 5 44.17 1.38 -16.21
N LYS A 6 44.17 0.90 -17.46
CA LYS A 6 44.64 1.65 -18.64
C LYS A 6 43.85 2.93 -18.95
N ARG A 7 42.70 3.13 -18.29
CA ARG A 7 41.85 4.32 -18.40
C ARG A 7 42.12 5.29 -17.25
N GLY A 8 43.02 4.94 -16.34
CA GLY A 8 43.45 5.76 -15.22
C GLY A 8 42.58 5.65 -13.98
N VAL A 9 41.66 4.68 -13.91
CA VAL A 9 40.74 4.48 -12.78
C VAL A 9 41.42 3.64 -11.70
N GLU A 10 41.30 4.07 -10.45
CA GLU A 10 41.93 3.46 -9.28
C GLU A 10 40.91 2.64 -8.46
N TYR A 11 41.32 1.44 -8.01
CA TYR A 11 40.49 0.50 -7.27
C TYR A 11 41.17 0.03 -5.99
N ASP A 12 40.40 -0.06 -4.90
CA ASP A 12 40.84 -0.60 -3.62
C ASP A 12 40.44 -2.08 -3.44
N PRO A 13 41.35 -2.96 -2.99
CA PRO A 13 41.04 -4.36 -2.75
C PRO A 13 40.27 -4.52 -1.42
N VAL A 14 39.06 -5.07 -1.49
CA VAL A 14 38.26 -5.44 -0.32
C VAL A 14 38.37 -6.95 -0.09
N PRO A 15 38.70 -7.41 1.13
CA PRO A 15 38.78 -8.83 1.44
C PRO A 15 37.38 -9.45 1.43
N LEU A 16 37.20 -10.52 0.63
CA LEU A 16 35.94 -11.25 0.50
C LEU A 16 35.93 -12.50 1.39
N PRO A 17 34.79 -12.85 1.99
CA PRO A 17 34.56 -14.18 2.53
C PRO A 17 34.24 -15.15 1.38
N THR A 18 35.11 -16.15 1.19
CA THR A 18 34.91 -17.43 0.48
C THR A 18 33.88 -17.52 -0.66
N HIS A 19 34.41 -17.72 -1.88
CA HIS A 19 33.79 -18.27 -3.09
C HIS A 19 32.50 -17.62 -3.61
N GLU A 20 32.62 -16.65 -4.51
CA GLU A 20 32.10 -16.67 -5.90
C GLU A 20 32.40 -15.33 -6.63
N VAL A 21 32.40 -15.40 -7.95
CA VAL A 21 32.82 -14.41 -8.98
C VAL A 21 32.50 -12.94 -8.65
N THR A 22 33.50 -12.06 -8.69
CA THR A 22 33.35 -10.61 -8.49
C THR A 22 32.80 -9.91 -9.73
N VAL A 23 31.54 -9.47 -9.69
CA VAL A 23 31.05 -8.40 -10.58
C VAL A 23 31.60 -7.07 -10.05
N ALA A 24 32.50 -6.44 -10.80
CA ALA A 24 32.98 -5.11 -10.47
C ALA A 24 31.84 -4.09 -10.61
N VAL A 25 31.32 -3.61 -9.47
CA VAL A 25 30.31 -2.53 -9.44
C VAL A 25 31.05 -1.20 -9.28
N ALA A 26 30.78 -0.27 -10.20
CA ALA A 26 31.36 1.06 -10.19
C ALA A 26 30.91 1.84 -8.93
N VAL A 27 31.84 2.54 -8.27
CA VAL A 27 31.61 3.22 -6.97
C VAL A 27 30.53 4.30 -7.06
N ASP A 28 30.38 4.88 -8.25
CA ASP A 28 29.38 5.86 -8.67
C ASP A 28 27.94 5.29 -8.75
N ALA A 29 27.76 3.96 -8.74
CA ALA A 29 26.44 3.35 -8.61
C ALA A 29 25.90 3.40 -7.16
N ARG A 30 26.74 3.76 -6.18
CA ARG A 30 26.36 3.81 -4.76
C ARG A 30 25.69 5.15 -4.46
N ILE A 31 24.37 5.19 -4.65
CA ILE A 31 23.45 6.16 -4.04
C ILE A 31 23.48 7.54 -4.71
N VAL A 32 22.91 7.62 -5.91
CA VAL A 32 22.23 8.86 -6.32
C VAL A 32 20.93 8.92 -5.52
N ARG A 33 20.97 9.51 -4.32
CA ARG A 33 19.76 9.94 -3.61
C ARG A 33 19.06 10.89 -4.58
N ARG A 34 18.02 10.42 -5.28
CA ARG A 34 17.12 11.27 -6.07
C ARG A 34 16.41 12.20 -5.08
N THR A 35 17.03 13.32 -4.74
CA THR A 35 16.36 14.48 -4.18
C THR A 35 15.51 15.08 -5.29
N VAL A 36 14.38 14.42 -5.57
CA VAL A 36 13.34 15.01 -6.40
C VAL A 36 12.80 16.20 -5.61
N THR A 37 13.02 17.40 -6.13
CA THR A 37 12.34 18.61 -5.68
C THR A 37 10.85 18.38 -5.86
N ARG A 38 10.18 17.96 -4.78
CA ARG A 38 8.73 17.73 -4.79
C ARG A 38 8.08 19.08 -5.03
N LYS A 39 7.42 19.25 -6.19
CA LYS A 39 6.57 20.41 -6.46
C LYS A 39 5.59 20.53 -5.29
N ALA A 40 5.41 21.74 -4.76
CA ALA A 40 4.41 22.00 -3.74
C ALA A 40 3.03 21.72 -4.34
N VAL A 41 2.43 20.61 -3.94
CA VAL A 41 1.04 20.29 -4.29
C VAL A 41 0.17 21.14 -3.37
N PRO A 42 -0.81 21.88 -3.89
CA PRO A 42 -1.71 22.66 -3.05
C PRO A 42 -2.41 21.73 -2.05
N VAL A 43 -2.37 22.11 -0.78
CA VAL A 43 -3.06 21.36 0.28
C VAL A 43 -4.56 21.64 0.14
N TYR A 44 -5.33 20.59 -0.04
CA TYR A 44 -6.79 20.67 -0.08
C TYR A 44 -7.33 21.28 1.23
N ALA A 45 -8.15 22.33 1.09
CA ALA A 45 -8.67 23.11 2.21
C ALA A 45 -10.12 22.77 2.60
N GLY A 46 -10.80 21.92 1.83
CA GLY A 46 -12.16 21.50 2.16
C GLY A 46 -12.20 20.44 3.26
N THR A 47 -13.42 20.02 3.61
CA THR A 47 -13.72 19.07 4.68
C THR A 47 -14.53 17.88 4.18
N ASP A 48 -14.57 17.63 2.88
CA ASP A 48 -15.20 16.41 2.36
C ASP A 48 -14.30 15.20 2.69
N GLY A 49 -14.85 14.22 3.41
CA GLY A 49 -14.13 13.03 3.83
C GLY A 49 -13.65 12.15 2.67
N ALA A 50 -14.41 12.10 1.56
CA ALA A 50 -14.04 11.35 0.37
C ALA A 50 -12.86 12.00 -0.35
N GLU A 51 -12.94 13.33 -0.58
CA GLU A 51 -11.85 14.08 -1.21
C GLU A 51 -10.57 14.08 -0.36
N LEU A 52 -10.72 14.08 0.98
CA LEU A 52 -9.61 13.93 1.92
C LEU A 52 -8.98 12.53 1.86
N ALA A 53 -9.75 11.49 1.59
CA ALA A 53 -9.23 10.13 1.46
C ALA A 53 -8.34 9.95 0.22
N GLU A 54 -8.64 10.68 -0.86
CA GLU A 54 -7.84 10.71 -2.08
C GLU A 54 -6.52 11.50 -1.93
N GLN A 55 -6.43 12.38 -0.93
CA GLN A 55 -5.23 13.19 -0.73
C GLN A 55 -4.01 12.36 -0.32
N PRO A 56 -2.79 12.77 -0.73
CA PRO A 56 -1.56 12.13 -0.31
C PRO A 56 -1.44 12.05 1.22
N ARG A 57 -1.00 10.89 1.74
CA ARG A 57 -0.79 10.69 3.19
C ARG A 57 0.11 11.75 3.85
N GLY A 58 1.03 12.33 3.09
CA GLY A 58 1.90 13.42 3.56
C GLY A 58 1.16 14.71 3.92
N HIS A 59 -0.02 14.94 3.35
CA HIS A 59 -0.82 16.14 3.61
C HIS A 59 -1.52 16.08 4.98
N ARG A 60 -1.74 14.88 5.52
CA ARG A 60 -2.40 14.65 6.81
C ARG A 60 -1.71 15.32 8.01
N ARG A 61 -0.41 15.63 7.88
CA ARG A 61 0.35 16.37 8.91
C ARG A 61 -0.12 17.81 9.10
N HIS A 62 -0.80 18.38 8.11
CA HIS A 62 -1.27 19.76 8.11
C HIS A 62 -2.80 19.85 8.17
N TRP A 63 -3.47 18.73 8.42
CA TRP A 63 -4.93 18.73 8.52
C TRP A 63 -5.38 19.37 9.82
N SER A 64 -6.46 20.15 9.72
CA SER A 64 -7.18 20.65 10.89
C SER A 64 -7.99 19.52 11.55
N ASP A 65 -8.40 19.73 12.80
CA ASP A 65 -9.24 18.76 13.54
C ASP A 65 -10.53 18.43 12.78
N ARG A 66 -11.13 19.42 12.12
CA ARG A 66 -12.35 19.22 11.30
C ARG A 66 -12.11 18.29 10.12
N GLN A 67 -10.94 18.38 9.48
CA GLN A 67 -10.56 17.51 8.37
C GLN A 67 -10.27 16.09 8.86
N TRP A 68 -9.65 15.94 10.02
CA TRP A 68 -9.48 14.63 10.64
C TRP A 68 -10.81 13.95 10.96
N LEU A 69 -11.74 14.68 11.57
CA LEU A 69 -13.07 14.16 11.87
C LEU A 69 -13.83 13.73 10.61
N ALA A 70 -13.85 14.56 9.57
CA ALA A 70 -14.53 14.23 8.31
C ALA A 70 -13.91 12.99 7.62
N PHE A 71 -12.59 12.87 7.63
CA PHE A 71 -11.89 11.70 7.09
C PHE A 71 -12.19 10.42 7.90
N GLU A 72 -12.22 10.50 9.23
CA GLU A 72 -12.54 9.36 10.08
C GLU A 72 -13.99 8.91 9.95
N GLU A 73 -14.93 9.86 9.84
CA GLU A 73 -16.34 9.59 9.58
C GLU A 73 -16.50 8.84 8.25
N HIS A 74 -15.93 9.37 7.17
CA HIS A 74 -15.95 8.70 5.87
C HIS A 74 -15.34 7.29 5.94
N ARG A 75 -14.18 7.13 6.60
CA ARG A 75 -13.55 5.83 6.77
C ARG A 75 -14.43 4.84 7.54
N ARG A 76 -15.16 5.32 8.55
CA ARG A 76 -16.08 4.48 9.31
C ARG A 76 -17.26 4.03 8.45
N LEU A 77 -17.85 4.94 7.67
CA LEU A 77 -18.93 4.64 6.75
C LEU A 77 -18.52 3.64 5.67
N GLU A 78 -17.32 3.78 5.10
CA GLU A 78 -16.76 2.81 4.15
C GLU A 78 -16.62 1.41 4.77
N VAL A 79 -16.18 1.34 6.03
CA VAL A 79 -16.08 0.05 6.75
C VAL A 79 -17.46 -0.53 7.04
N GLU A 80 -18.43 0.29 7.46
CA GLU A 80 -19.81 -0.15 7.69
C GLU A 80 -20.44 -0.67 6.38
N LEU A 81 -20.29 0.05 5.28
CA LEU A 81 -20.76 -0.38 3.95
C LEU A 81 -20.11 -1.70 3.51
N SER A 82 -18.78 -1.83 3.69
CA SER A 82 -18.07 -3.07 3.31
C SER A 82 -18.49 -4.29 4.13
N ARG A 83 -19.02 -4.10 5.34
CA ARG A 83 -19.57 -5.19 6.16
C ARG A 83 -20.94 -5.62 5.68
N ASP A 84 -21.77 -4.66 5.27
CA ASP A 84 -23.11 -4.95 4.76
C ASP A 84 -23.06 -5.63 3.37
N ASP A 85 -21.99 -5.39 2.61
CA ASP A 85 -21.71 -6.02 1.31
C ASP A 85 -21.11 -7.44 1.42
N GLU A 86 -20.81 -7.96 2.62
CA GLU A 86 -20.42 -9.37 2.74
C GLU A 86 -21.64 -10.25 2.39
N PRO A 87 -21.57 -11.09 1.34
CA PRO A 87 -22.67 -11.96 0.98
C PRO A 87 -22.83 -13.01 2.09
N VAL A 88 -23.75 -12.75 3.02
CA VAL A 88 -24.22 -13.77 3.95
C VAL A 88 -24.86 -14.85 3.09
N ALA A 89 -24.14 -15.96 2.87
CA ALA A 89 -24.65 -17.12 2.16
C ALA A 89 -25.89 -17.65 2.89
N ALA A 90 -27.07 -17.22 2.45
CA ALA A 90 -28.34 -17.68 3.00
C ALA A 90 -28.55 -19.13 2.53
N VAL A 91 -28.29 -20.09 3.43
CA VAL A 91 -28.61 -21.49 3.20
C VAL A 91 -30.09 -21.71 3.47
N TRP A 92 -30.88 -21.86 2.40
CA TRP A 92 -32.28 -22.26 2.51
C TRP A 92 -32.36 -23.79 2.55
N VAL A 93 -32.75 -24.35 3.69
CA VAL A 93 -33.03 -25.79 3.81
C VAL A 93 -34.44 -26.06 3.29
N VAL A 94 -34.54 -26.50 2.03
CA VAL A 94 -35.80 -26.99 1.46
C VAL A 94 -36.06 -28.38 2.06
N LYS A 95 -37.01 -28.47 2.99
CA LYS A 95 -37.52 -29.77 3.43
C LYS A 95 -38.31 -30.40 2.26
N PRO A 96 -38.02 -31.64 1.87
CA PRO A 96 -38.85 -32.34 0.90
C PRO A 96 -40.27 -32.46 1.47
N HIS A 97 -41.26 -32.06 0.68
CA HIS A 97 -42.66 -32.32 0.97
C HIS A 97 -42.85 -33.83 0.92
N ASP A 98 -43.16 -34.45 2.06
CA ASP A 98 -43.45 -35.87 2.16
C ASP A 98 -44.87 -36.11 1.61
N PRO A 99 -45.05 -36.76 0.45
CA PRO A 99 -46.38 -36.99 -0.11
C PRO A 99 -47.13 -38.14 0.60
N ALA A 100 -46.58 -38.70 1.68
CA ALA A 100 -47.17 -39.81 2.42
C ALA A 100 -48.23 -39.39 3.48
N SER A 101 -48.63 -38.12 3.51
CA SER A 101 -49.73 -37.63 4.36
C SER A 101 -50.91 -37.16 3.52
N THR A 102 -51.36 -38.00 2.61
CA THR A 102 -52.72 -37.91 2.08
C THR A 102 -53.37 -39.27 2.20
N ASP A 103 -54.48 -39.24 2.93
CA ASP A 103 -55.51 -40.26 3.09
C ASP A 103 -55.14 -41.50 3.93
N SER A 104 -55.95 -41.91 4.91
CA SER A 104 -57.41 -41.78 4.98
C SER A 104 -57.94 -42.12 6.41
N PRO A 105 -59.27 -42.08 6.65
CA PRO A 105 -59.95 -41.71 7.90
C PRO A 105 -59.98 -42.73 9.05
#